data_AF-A0A7S0H7A3-F1
#
_entry.id   AF-A0A7S0H7A3-F1
#
_cell.length_a   1.000
_cell.length_b   1.000
_cell.length_c   1.000
_cell.angle_alpha   90.00
_cell.angle_beta   90.00
_cell.angle_gamma   90.00
#
_symmetry.space_group_name_H-M   'P 1'
#
loop_
_entity.id
_entity.type
_entity.pdbx_description
1 polymer ?
#
loop_
_entity_poly.entity_id
_entity_poly.type
_entity_poly.pdbx_seq_one_letter_code
_entity_poly.pdbx_strand_id
1 'polypeptide(L)'
;MLSHNKITHLPDRFSDLENLEMLRIANNRLDALPPVLSSLQKLAWIAASGNPFTDKLLENLPKRKPNIPESELELGEEVGRGSGGVTYRSKWMSEDVAVKIWNDGGMFSDGSPEAEIRSHSFLSHPNLASAMGTIGESKGLVLRWLTDVHQLGAPPSLQSVVQDLPPKEGGKFVSFSPDKILSAASKLAEALSYMHSLGFAHGDIYLHNSLEASTASGKVETYVSDLGAAFPYDRSTCSWLEKTEVLAFGHLLNDMARFSVIQYGPVDHEGIESIKLVAGKSQHLDADQRPSFASLAAELGKLARA
;
A
#
# COMPACT_ATOMS: atom_id res chain seq x y z
N MET A 1 4.09 -7.67 17.23
CA MET A 1 4.06 -6.19 17.26
C MET A 1 5.21 -5.71 18.12
N LEU A 2 6.17 -4.97 17.56
CA LEU A 2 7.37 -4.45 18.26
C LEU A 2 7.56 -2.93 18.07
N SER A 3 6.56 -2.25 17.51
CA SER A 3 6.62 -0.81 17.25
C SER A 3 6.65 0.02 18.54
N HIS A 4 7.14 1.26 18.46
CA HIS A 4 7.23 2.22 19.59
C HIS A 4 8.10 1.72 20.76
N ASN A 5 9.20 1.05 20.43
CA ASN A 5 10.18 0.61 21.42
C ASN A 5 11.52 1.35 21.22
N LYS A 6 12.57 0.89 21.91
CA LYS A 6 13.94 1.43 21.79
C LYS A 6 14.88 0.42 21.14
N ILE A 7 14.34 -0.44 20.27
CA ILE A 7 15.10 -1.53 19.64
C ILE A 7 16.13 -0.93 18.70
N THR A 8 17.40 -1.28 18.90
CA THR A 8 18.51 -0.87 18.03
C THR A 8 18.94 -1.99 17.08
N HIS A 9 18.68 -3.25 17.43
CA HIS A 9 19.01 -4.44 16.64
C HIS A 9 18.01 -5.56 16.94
N LEU A 10 17.80 -6.46 15.96
CA LEU A 10 17.10 -7.73 16.18
C LEU A 10 18.14 -8.85 16.37
N PRO A 11 17.95 -9.80 17.29
CA PRO A 11 18.88 -10.91 17.47
C PRO A 11 18.85 -11.88 16.29
N ASP A 12 19.97 -12.55 16.01
CA ASP A 12 20.09 -13.50 14.88
C ASP A 12 19.04 -14.61 14.93
N ARG A 13 18.58 -15.01 16.12
CA ARG A 13 17.50 -16.00 16.31
C ARG A 13 16.14 -15.57 15.76
N PHE A 14 15.99 -14.34 15.26
CA PHE A 14 14.82 -14.01 14.44
C PHE A 14 14.71 -14.93 13.22
N SER A 15 15.82 -15.49 12.72
CA SER A 15 15.82 -16.49 11.65
C SER A 15 15.00 -17.74 11.98
N ASP A 16 14.86 -18.06 13.27
CA ASP A 16 14.15 -19.26 13.75
C ASP A 16 12.61 -19.08 13.68
N LEU A 17 12.13 -17.87 13.40
CA LEU A 17 10.70 -17.56 13.31
C LEU A 17 10.13 -17.92 11.93
N GLU A 18 10.26 -19.17 11.52
CA GLU A 18 9.92 -19.68 10.17
C GLU A 18 8.46 -19.45 9.74
N ASN A 19 7.57 -19.20 10.71
CA ASN A 19 6.15 -18.92 10.48
C ASN A 19 5.78 -17.43 10.62
N LEU A 20 6.76 -16.53 10.74
CA LEU A 20 6.48 -15.11 10.85
C LEU A 20 6.07 -14.53 9.49
N GLU A 21 4.82 -14.08 9.40
CA GLU A 21 4.24 -13.51 8.18
C GLU A 21 4.15 -11.97 8.22
N MET A 22 4.04 -11.41 9.42
CA MET A 22 3.91 -9.96 9.63
C MET A 22 4.83 -9.49 10.75
N LEU A 23 5.60 -8.43 10.48
CA LEU A 23 6.46 -7.79 11.46
C LEU A 23 6.28 -6.26 11.43
N ARG A 24 5.79 -5.72 12.54
CA ARG A 24 5.72 -4.27 12.76
C ARG A 24 6.81 -3.88 13.76
N ILE A 25 7.77 -3.07 13.30
CA ILE A 25 8.95 -2.56 14.02
C ILE A 25 9.09 -1.04 13.84
N ALA A 26 8.00 -0.36 13.49
CA ALA A 26 7.97 1.08 13.30
C ALA A 26 8.31 1.84 14.61
N ASN A 27 8.82 3.06 14.51
CA ASN A 27 9.13 3.92 15.66
C ASN A 27 10.08 3.23 16.67
N ASN A 28 11.21 2.76 16.17
CA ASN A 28 12.30 2.18 16.97
C ASN A 28 13.60 3.00 16.76
N ARG A 29 14.76 2.42 17.07
CA ARG A 29 16.08 3.06 16.96
C ARG A 29 17.00 2.30 16.01
N LEU A 30 16.43 1.71 14.96
CA LEU A 30 17.18 0.95 13.97
C LEU A 30 17.94 1.91 13.03
N ASP A 31 19.25 1.68 12.88
CA ASP A 31 20.10 2.43 11.94
C ASP A 31 20.12 1.83 10.52
N ALA A 32 19.56 0.63 10.35
CA ALA A 32 19.28 -0.03 9.08
C ALA A 32 18.15 -1.07 9.25
N LEU A 33 17.57 -1.55 8.14
CA LEU A 33 16.73 -2.74 8.18
C LEU A 33 17.56 -3.96 8.64
N PRO A 34 17.10 -4.75 9.63
CA PRO A 34 17.84 -5.90 10.11
C PRO A 34 18.00 -6.98 9.02
N PRO A 35 19.23 -7.38 8.64
CA PRO A 35 19.45 -8.38 7.59
C PRO A 35 18.84 -9.75 7.89
N VAL A 36 18.70 -10.11 9.17
CA VAL A 36 18.05 -11.36 9.61
C VAL A 36 16.63 -11.53 9.03
N LEU A 37 15.95 -10.44 8.68
CA LEU A 37 14.62 -10.52 8.09
C LEU A 37 14.62 -11.13 6.68
N SER A 38 15.75 -11.11 5.97
CA SER A 38 15.85 -11.70 4.63
C SER A 38 15.77 -13.24 4.65
N SER A 39 16.00 -13.89 5.79
CA SER A 39 15.88 -15.34 5.90
C SER A 39 14.43 -15.82 6.07
N LEU A 40 13.51 -14.91 6.40
CA LEU A 40 12.12 -15.24 6.75
C LEU A 40 11.26 -15.41 5.50
N GLN A 41 11.20 -16.63 4.97
CA GLN A 41 10.54 -16.92 3.70
C GLN A 41 9.04 -16.64 3.67
N LYS A 42 8.36 -16.68 4.83
CA LYS A 42 6.92 -16.39 4.94
C LYS A 42 6.60 -14.94 5.26
N LEU A 43 7.61 -14.11 5.55
CA LEU A 43 7.40 -12.70 5.88
C LEU A 43 6.90 -11.96 4.63
N ALA A 44 5.73 -11.35 4.74
CA ALA A 44 5.00 -10.68 3.66
C ALA A 44 4.76 -9.19 3.99
N TRP A 45 4.46 -8.87 5.25
CA TRP A 45 4.15 -7.50 5.68
C TRP A 45 5.16 -7.00 6.69
N ILE A 46 5.82 -5.89 6.37
CA ILE A 46 6.79 -5.23 7.25
C ILE A 46 6.43 -3.77 7.37
N ALA A 47 6.39 -3.25 8.59
CA ALA A 47 6.31 -1.81 8.81
C ALA A 47 7.49 -1.37 9.67
N ALA A 48 8.31 -0.45 9.14
CA ALA A 48 9.56 -0.03 9.77
C ALA A 48 9.77 1.49 9.72
N SER A 49 8.72 2.25 9.42
CA SER A 49 8.75 3.72 9.41
C SER A 49 9.15 4.31 10.78
N GLY A 50 9.63 5.55 10.80
CA GLY A 50 9.99 6.23 12.06
C GLY A 50 11.24 5.68 12.75
N ASN A 51 12.12 5.00 12.01
CA ASN A 51 13.44 4.58 12.48
C ASN A 51 14.52 5.53 11.94
N PRO A 52 15.67 5.71 12.62
CA PRO A 52 16.76 6.57 12.14
C PRO A 52 17.18 6.34 10.68
N PHE A 53 17.16 5.09 10.20
CA PHE A 53 17.51 4.80 8.80
C PHE A 53 16.53 5.40 7.79
N THR A 54 15.24 5.54 8.15
CA THR A 54 14.25 6.07 7.20
C THR A 54 14.54 7.53 6.92
N ASP A 55 14.86 8.31 7.95
CA ASP A 55 15.11 9.75 7.82
C ASP A 55 16.36 10.02 6.99
N LYS A 56 17.45 9.28 7.26
CA LYS A 56 18.68 9.33 6.46
C LYS A 56 18.43 9.05 4.97
N LEU A 57 17.54 8.10 4.66
CA LEU A 57 17.21 7.78 3.27
C LEU A 57 16.37 8.90 2.62
N LEU A 58 15.40 9.47 3.34
CA LEU A 58 14.57 10.57 2.82
C LEU A 58 15.36 11.86 2.57
N GLU A 59 16.41 12.14 3.34
CA GLU A 59 17.30 13.28 3.13
C GLU A 59 18.02 13.24 1.77
N ASN A 60 18.27 12.03 1.26
CA ASN A 60 18.96 11.82 -0.01
C ASN A 60 18.03 11.87 -1.24
N LEU A 61 16.72 12.02 -1.04
CA LEU A 61 15.75 12.05 -2.13
C LEU A 61 15.61 13.48 -2.72
N PRO A 62 15.72 13.65 -4.05
CA PRO A 62 15.94 14.97 -4.67
C PRO A 62 14.69 15.85 -4.76
N LYS A 63 13.47 15.32 -4.60
CA LYS A 63 12.24 16.08 -4.86
C LYS A 63 11.14 15.79 -3.85
N ARG A 64 10.72 16.84 -3.15
CA ARG A 64 9.51 16.84 -2.31
C ARG A 64 8.37 17.54 -3.06
N LYS A 65 7.16 17.07 -2.81
CA LYS A 65 5.93 17.78 -3.19
C LYS A 65 5.82 19.12 -2.45
N PRO A 66 5.05 20.07 -3.00
CA PRO A 66 4.91 21.39 -2.38
C PRO A 66 4.27 21.31 -1.00
N ASN A 67 4.70 22.24 -0.14
CA ASN A 67 3.93 22.61 1.03
C ASN A 67 2.83 23.58 0.61
N ILE A 68 1.58 23.23 0.90
CA ILE A 68 0.39 24.03 0.60
C ILE A 68 -0.01 24.76 1.88
N PRO A 69 0.06 26.11 1.90
CA PRO A 69 -0.35 26.90 3.06
C PRO A 69 -1.83 26.67 3.40
N GLU A 70 -2.15 26.55 4.69
CA GLU A 70 -3.53 26.42 5.16
C GLU A 70 -4.43 27.58 4.68
N SER A 71 -3.86 28.77 4.49
CA SER A 71 -4.56 29.94 3.97
C SER A 71 -4.99 29.83 2.51
N GLU A 72 -4.42 28.90 1.73
CA GLU A 72 -4.82 28.62 0.35
C GLU A 72 -5.94 27.57 0.24
N LEU A 73 -6.34 26.98 1.38
CA LEU A 73 -7.34 25.92 1.44
C LEU A 73 -8.67 26.46 1.96
N GLU A 74 -9.74 26.21 1.21
CA GLU A 74 -11.12 26.43 1.67
C GLU A 74 -11.65 25.10 2.23
N LEU A 75 -11.51 24.89 3.53
CA LEU A 75 -12.03 23.68 4.19
C LEU A 75 -13.56 23.64 4.12
N GLY A 76 -14.11 22.51 3.66
CA GLY A 76 -15.54 22.27 3.59
C GLY A 76 -16.01 21.20 4.57
N GLU A 77 -16.89 20.32 4.11
CA GLU A 77 -17.55 19.31 4.94
C GLU A 77 -16.62 18.15 5.31
N GLU A 78 -16.81 17.59 6.51
CA GLU A 78 -16.16 16.34 6.91
C GLU A 78 -16.77 15.18 6.12
N VAL A 79 -15.94 14.45 5.38
CA VAL A 79 -16.35 13.31 4.55
C VAL A 79 -15.91 11.96 5.09
N GLY A 80 -15.01 11.97 6.08
CA GLY A 80 -14.57 10.75 6.73
C GLY A 80 -13.72 11.03 7.95
N ARG A 81 -13.85 10.17 8.96
CA ARG A 81 -13.02 10.19 10.16
C ARG A 81 -12.47 8.80 10.41
N GLY A 82 -11.15 8.69 10.34
CA GLY A 82 -10.42 7.45 10.59
C GLY A 82 -9.66 7.49 11.92
N SER A 83 -8.92 6.42 12.19
CA SER A 83 -7.97 6.36 13.29
C SER A 83 -6.87 7.43 13.15
N GLY A 84 -6.48 7.77 11.92
CA GLY A 84 -5.48 8.77 11.55
C GLY A 84 -6.04 10.13 11.14
N GLY A 85 -7.04 10.68 11.85
CA GLY A 85 -7.49 12.06 11.63
C GLY A 85 -8.76 12.21 10.80
N VAL A 86 -9.04 13.45 10.39
CA VAL A 86 -10.28 13.87 9.75
C VAL A 86 -10.01 14.26 8.31
N THR A 87 -10.85 13.76 7.40
CA THR A 87 -10.80 14.10 5.97
C THR A 87 -11.96 15.02 5.63
N TYR A 88 -11.63 16.15 5.01
CA TYR A 88 -12.54 17.19 4.58
C TYR A 88 -12.58 17.26 3.06
N ARG A 89 -13.78 17.41 2.48
CA ARG A 89 -13.90 17.91 1.11
C ARG A 89 -13.62 19.40 1.14
N SER A 90 -12.61 19.84 0.41
CA SER A 90 -12.11 21.21 0.45
C SER A 90 -11.85 21.71 -0.97
N LYS A 91 -11.54 23.00 -1.11
CA LYS A 91 -11.06 23.56 -2.38
C LYS A 91 -9.63 24.05 -2.29
N TRP A 92 -8.89 23.82 -3.37
CA TRP A 92 -7.55 24.38 -3.60
C TRP A 92 -7.44 24.81 -5.05
N MET A 93 -7.07 26.07 -5.31
CA MET A 93 -7.07 26.65 -6.66
C MET A 93 -8.41 26.47 -7.40
N SER A 94 -9.53 26.59 -6.68
CA SER A 94 -10.91 26.38 -7.16
C SER A 94 -11.29 24.96 -7.58
N GLU A 95 -10.38 23.98 -7.46
CA GLU A 95 -10.65 22.57 -7.70
C GLU A 95 -11.01 21.86 -6.39
N ASP A 96 -11.90 20.86 -6.49
CA ASP A 96 -12.22 20.00 -5.34
C ASP A 96 -11.00 19.13 -5.00
N VAL A 97 -10.65 19.10 -3.71
CA VAL A 97 -9.58 18.29 -3.13
C VAL A 97 -10.05 17.62 -1.84
N ALA A 98 -9.43 16.50 -1.48
CA ALA A 98 -9.60 15.89 -0.17
C ALA A 98 -8.47 16.37 0.75
N VAL A 99 -8.79 16.97 1.89
CA VAL A 99 -7.81 17.44 2.87
C VAL A 99 -7.87 16.55 4.09
N LYS A 100 -6.82 15.77 4.35
CA LYS A 100 -6.69 14.93 5.54
C LYS A 100 -5.83 15.67 6.57
N ILE A 101 -6.39 15.95 7.74
CA ILE A 101 -5.73 16.65 8.85
C ILE A 101 -5.66 15.71 10.04
N TRP A 102 -4.47 15.61 10.66
CA TRP A 102 -4.29 14.89 11.91
C TRP A 102 -4.39 15.90 13.06
N ASN A 103 -5.35 15.67 13.95
CA ASN A 103 -5.62 16.60 15.04
C ASN A 103 -4.65 16.44 16.21
N ASP A 104 -4.05 15.26 16.39
CA ASP A 104 -3.03 14.96 17.41
C ASP A 104 -2.12 13.81 16.92
N GLY A 105 -0.88 13.74 17.43
CA GLY A 105 0.17 12.77 17.08
C GLY A 105 -0.14 11.34 17.51
N GLY A 106 -1.24 10.78 16.98
CA GLY A 106 -1.70 9.43 17.25
C GLY A 106 -0.59 8.41 17.03
N MET A 107 -0.40 7.51 17.99
CA MET A 107 0.53 6.39 17.86
C MET A 107 -0.17 5.24 17.15
N PHE A 108 0.30 4.89 15.95
CA PHE A 108 -0.17 3.71 15.22
C PHE A 108 0.87 2.60 15.24
N SER A 109 0.41 1.36 15.14
CA SER A 109 1.28 0.19 15.25
C SER A 109 2.13 -0.05 13.99
N ASP A 110 1.69 0.50 12.87
CA ASP A 110 2.29 0.44 11.54
C ASP A 110 3.12 1.67 11.18
N GLY A 111 2.89 2.80 11.84
CA GLY A 111 3.66 4.02 11.60
C GLY A 111 3.23 5.20 12.46
N SER A 112 3.59 6.39 12.00
CA SER A 112 3.12 7.65 12.57
C SER A 112 2.55 8.54 11.45
N PRO A 113 1.68 9.50 11.77
CA PRO A 113 1.20 10.49 10.80
C PRO A 113 2.34 11.17 10.03
N GLU A 114 3.43 11.50 10.71
CA GLU A 114 4.60 12.14 10.12
C GLU A 114 5.26 11.25 9.08
N ALA A 115 5.35 9.94 9.34
CA ALA A 115 5.90 8.99 8.38
C ALA A 115 5.01 8.85 7.13
N GLU A 116 3.70 8.76 7.30
CA GLU A 116 2.73 8.72 6.19
C GLU A 116 2.87 10.00 5.33
N ILE A 117 2.87 11.18 5.97
CA ILE A 117 3.02 12.47 5.30
C ILE A 117 4.35 12.54 4.53
N ARG A 118 5.43 12.06 5.14
CA ARG A 118 6.75 11.99 4.49
C ARG A 118 6.72 11.09 3.27
N SER A 119 6.16 9.88 3.34
CA SER A 119 6.01 8.99 2.18
C SER A 119 5.20 9.65 1.05
N HIS A 120 4.07 10.27 1.39
CA HIS A 120 3.26 11.04 0.44
C HIS A 120 4.03 12.21 -0.20
N SER A 121 5.04 12.78 0.46
CA SER A 121 5.83 13.89 -0.05
C SER A 121 6.74 13.52 -1.23
N PHE A 122 7.07 12.24 -1.42
CA PHE A 122 7.99 11.79 -2.46
C PHE A 122 7.33 10.96 -3.57
N LEU A 123 6.21 10.29 -3.27
CA LEU A 123 5.61 9.30 -4.17
C LEU A 123 4.51 9.89 -5.04
N SER A 124 4.60 9.81 -6.37
CA SER A 124 3.54 10.26 -7.29
C SER A 124 3.37 9.29 -8.45
N HIS A 125 2.21 8.64 -8.51
CA HIS A 125 1.88 7.69 -9.57
C HIS A 125 0.37 7.76 -9.89
N PRO A 126 -0.05 7.59 -11.16
CA PRO A 126 -1.47 7.61 -11.54
C PRO A 126 -2.33 6.59 -10.78
N ASN A 127 -1.80 5.42 -10.48
CA ASN A 127 -2.48 4.36 -9.73
C ASN A 127 -2.10 4.29 -8.24
N LEU A 128 -1.59 5.40 -7.70
CA LEU A 128 -1.36 5.56 -6.27
C LEU A 128 -2.21 6.74 -5.79
N ALA A 129 -3.02 6.53 -4.76
CA ALA A 129 -3.81 7.56 -4.09
C ALA A 129 -2.89 8.49 -3.27
N SER A 130 -1.94 9.12 -3.95
CA SER A 130 -0.89 9.94 -3.38
C SER A 130 -1.32 11.40 -3.27
N ALA A 131 -0.66 12.14 -2.37
CA ALA A 131 -0.99 13.54 -2.11
C ALA A 131 -0.59 14.44 -3.29
N MET A 132 -1.26 15.55 -3.47
CA MET A 132 -0.83 16.64 -4.35
C MET A 132 0.21 17.51 -3.64
N GLY A 133 0.11 17.63 -2.31
CA GLY A 133 1.05 18.35 -1.45
C GLY A 133 0.78 18.08 0.03
N THR A 134 1.61 18.66 0.90
CA THR A 134 1.45 18.56 2.36
C THR A 134 0.97 19.88 2.94
N ILE A 135 0.35 19.84 4.12
CA ILE A 135 -0.10 21.02 4.86
C ILE A 135 0.82 21.18 6.07
N GLY A 136 1.58 22.28 6.12
CA GLY A 136 2.65 22.43 7.11
C GLY A 136 3.70 21.32 7.03
N GLU A 137 4.67 21.29 7.95
CA GLU A 137 5.73 20.26 7.91
C GLU A 137 5.19 18.85 8.21
N SER A 138 4.07 18.74 8.93
CA SER A 138 3.50 17.45 9.35
C SER A 138 2.04 17.50 9.80
N LYS A 139 1.24 18.47 9.35
CA LYS A 139 -0.14 18.63 9.85
C LYS A 139 -1.18 17.88 9.01
N GLY A 140 -0.95 17.78 7.70
CA GLY A 140 -1.97 17.25 6.81
C GLY A 140 -1.49 16.96 5.41
N LEU A 141 -2.39 16.38 4.63
CA LEU A 141 -2.23 16.08 3.21
C LEU A 141 -3.35 16.72 2.41
N VAL A 142 -2.99 17.27 1.25
CA VAL A 142 -3.94 17.61 0.19
C VAL A 142 -3.89 16.46 -0.81
N LEU A 143 -5.00 15.76 -0.99
CA LEU A 143 -5.18 14.61 -1.86
C LEU A 143 -6.09 14.99 -3.03
N ARG A 144 -5.95 14.27 -4.14
CA ARG A 144 -6.89 14.39 -5.26
C ARG A 144 -8.30 14.04 -4.78
N TRP A 145 -9.29 14.83 -5.18
CA TRP A 145 -10.69 14.46 -4.98
C TRP A 145 -11.08 13.29 -5.89
N LEU A 146 -11.62 12.24 -5.28
CA LEU A 146 -12.13 11.05 -5.94
C LEU A 146 -13.60 10.87 -5.52
N THR A 147 -14.45 10.46 -6.45
CA THR A 147 -15.86 10.12 -6.17
C THR A 147 -16.08 8.61 -6.26
N ASP A 148 -17.19 8.12 -5.72
CA ASP A 148 -17.56 6.70 -5.78
C ASP A 148 -16.42 5.78 -5.26
N VAL A 149 -15.82 6.19 -4.14
CA VAL A 149 -14.66 5.50 -3.57
C VAL A 149 -15.11 4.23 -2.87
N HIS A 150 -14.60 3.09 -3.34
CA HIS A 150 -14.89 1.79 -2.76
C HIS A 150 -13.60 1.02 -2.48
N GLN A 151 -13.41 0.57 -1.24
CA GLN A 151 -12.33 -0.35 -0.88
C GLN A 151 -12.59 -1.72 -1.49
N LEU A 152 -11.56 -2.34 -2.05
CA LEU A 152 -11.68 -3.62 -2.75
C LEU A 152 -11.75 -4.82 -1.79
N GLY A 153 -11.45 -4.63 -0.51
CA GLY A 153 -11.55 -5.64 0.52
C GLY A 153 -11.99 -5.04 1.85
N ALA A 154 -12.33 -5.89 2.80
CA ALA A 154 -12.41 -5.53 4.21
C ALA A 154 -11.21 -6.12 4.96
N PRO A 155 -10.73 -5.46 6.04
CA PRO A 155 -9.56 -5.92 6.78
C PRO A 155 -9.65 -7.40 7.21
N PRO A 156 -8.50 -8.09 7.31
CA PRO A 156 -8.47 -9.49 7.70
C PRO A 156 -8.99 -9.67 9.14
N SER A 157 -9.39 -10.89 9.46
CA SER A 157 -9.69 -11.26 10.84
C SER A 157 -8.41 -11.63 11.60
N LEU A 158 -8.47 -11.66 12.93
CA LEU A 158 -7.38 -12.19 13.76
C LEU A 158 -7.04 -13.66 13.45
N GLN A 159 -7.96 -14.39 12.81
CA GLN A 159 -7.75 -15.79 12.44
C GLN A 159 -7.08 -15.92 11.07
N SER A 160 -7.45 -15.07 10.11
CA SER A 160 -6.85 -15.12 8.78
C SER A 160 -5.50 -14.41 8.76
N VAL A 161 -5.43 -13.17 9.26
CA VAL A 161 -4.30 -12.23 9.21
C VAL A 161 -3.78 -11.90 7.80
N VAL A 162 -3.74 -12.89 6.91
CA VAL A 162 -3.22 -12.84 5.54
C VAL A 162 -4.30 -12.73 4.47
N GLN A 163 -5.55 -13.06 4.80
CA GLN A 163 -6.67 -13.02 3.87
C GLN A 163 -7.66 -11.94 4.28
N ASP A 164 -7.94 -11.03 3.37
CA ASP A 164 -8.98 -10.05 3.53
C ASP A 164 -10.35 -10.70 3.57
N LEU A 165 -11.30 -10.00 4.18
CA LEU A 165 -12.71 -10.37 4.11
C LEU A 165 -13.34 -9.74 2.86
N PRO A 166 -14.39 -10.36 2.29
CA PRO A 166 -15.17 -9.70 1.26
C PRO A 166 -15.63 -8.31 1.75
N PRO A 167 -15.70 -7.31 0.86
CA PRO A 167 -16.18 -5.98 1.24
C PRO A 167 -17.54 -6.04 1.95
N LYS A 168 -17.70 -5.23 3.01
CA LYS A 168 -18.90 -5.26 3.87
C LYS A 168 -20.15 -4.70 3.18
N GLU A 169 -19.98 -3.90 2.13
CA GLU A 169 -21.08 -3.26 1.40
C GLU A 169 -21.39 -4.03 0.11
N GLY A 170 -22.68 -4.31 -0.12
CA GLY A 170 -23.20 -5.12 -1.24
C GLY A 170 -23.10 -4.48 -2.63
N GLY A 171 -22.06 -3.69 -2.88
CA GLY A 171 -21.75 -3.12 -4.19
C GLY A 171 -21.20 -4.19 -5.14
N LYS A 172 -21.52 -4.07 -6.43
CA LYS A 172 -20.85 -4.84 -7.48
C LYS A 172 -19.54 -4.14 -7.82
N PHE A 173 -18.42 -4.64 -7.32
CA PHE A 173 -17.10 -4.13 -7.68
C PHE A 173 -16.83 -4.44 -9.15
N VAL A 174 -16.58 -3.40 -9.95
CA VAL A 174 -16.32 -3.58 -11.39
C VAL A 174 -14.98 -4.26 -11.61
N SER A 175 -13.98 -3.89 -10.80
CA SER A 175 -12.64 -4.48 -10.79
C SER A 175 -12.61 -5.99 -10.58
N PHE A 176 -13.60 -6.60 -9.91
CA PHE A 176 -13.68 -8.06 -9.76
C PHE A 176 -14.43 -8.78 -10.86
N SER A 177 -14.99 -8.06 -11.84
CA SER A 177 -15.47 -8.73 -13.04
C SER A 177 -14.32 -9.51 -13.69
N PRO A 178 -14.58 -10.74 -14.17
CA PRO A 178 -13.54 -11.56 -14.78
C PRO A 178 -12.81 -10.86 -15.95
N ASP A 179 -13.49 -9.92 -16.63
CA ASP A 179 -12.94 -9.09 -17.72
C ASP A 179 -12.03 -7.95 -17.25
N LYS A 180 -12.12 -7.51 -15.98
CA LYS A 180 -11.38 -6.35 -15.46
C LYS A 180 -10.34 -6.72 -14.41
N ILE A 181 -10.44 -7.91 -13.82
CA ILE A 181 -9.59 -8.36 -12.72
C ILE A 181 -8.09 -8.28 -13.03
N LEU A 182 -7.69 -8.70 -14.24
CA LEU A 182 -6.30 -8.63 -14.69
C LEU A 182 -5.83 -7.19 -14.91
N SER A 183 -6.70 -6.33 -15.45
CA SER A 183 -6.37 -4.90 -15.65
C SER A 183 -6.22 -4.17 -14.32
N ALA A 184 -7.09 -4.46 -13.34
CA ALA A 184 -6.98 -3.91 -12.00
C ALA A 184 -5.69 -4.38 -11.31
N ALA A 185 -5.39 -5.67 -11.36
CA ALA A 185 -4.16 -6.24 -10.80
C ALA A 185 -2.89 -5.63 -11.45
N SER A 186 -2.89 -5.43 -12.77
CA SER A 186 -1.80 -4.77 -13.50
C SER A 186 -1.52 -3.38 -12.96
N LYS A 187 -2.57 -2.55 -12.77
CA LYS A 187 -2.44 -1.18 -12.27
C LYS A 187 -1.88 -1.11 -10.84
N LEU A 188 -2.29 -2.05 -9.97
CA LEU A 188 -1.73 -2.17 -8.63
C LEU A 188 -0.24 -2.54 -8.68
N ALA A 189 0.13 -3.52 -9.51
CA ALA A 189 1.52 -3.91 -9.70
C ALA A 189 2.38 -2.77 -10.29
N GLU A 190 1.84 -1.96 -11.21
CA GLU A 190 2.52 -0.77 -11.75
C GLU A 190 2.83 0.26 -10.65
N ALA A 191 1.86 0.56 -9.78
CA ALA A 191 2.05 1.48 -8.67
C ALA A 191 3.09 0.97 -7.65
N LEU A 192 3.04 -0.32 -7.31
CA LEU A 192 4.02 -0.95 -6.41
C LEU A 192 5.41 -1.03 -7.04
N SER A 193 5.50 -1.34 -8.34
CA SER A 193 6.76 -1.28 -9.09
C SER A 193 7.36 0.12 -9.08
N TYR A 194 6.52 1.16 -9.20
CA TYR A 194 6.97 2.54 -9.10
C TYR A 194 7.54 2.84 -7.69
N MET A 195 6.86 2.41 -6.62
CA MET A 195 7.39 2.58 -5.26
C MET A 195 8.74 1.89 -5.10
N HIS A 196 8.89 0.65 -5.55
CA HIS A 196 10.16 -0.09 -5.53
C HIS A 196 11.25 0.62 -6.32
N SER A 197 10.92 1.21 -7.48
CA SER A 197 11.91 1.94 -8.29
C SER A 197 12.55 3.11 -7.53
N LEU A 198 11.81 3.71 -6.59
CA LEU A 198 12.25 4.81 -5.73
C LEU A 198 12.79 4.33 -4.37
N GLY A 199 12.82 3.02 -4.11
CA GLY A 199 13.26 2.46 -2.83
C GLY A 199 12.25 2.69 -1.71
N PHE A 200 10.95 2.61 -2.01
CA PHE A 200 9.89 2.60 -1.01
C PHE A 200 9.19 1.26 -0.96
N ALA A 201 8.97 0.77 0.25
CA ALA A 201 8.06 -0.33 0.53
C ALA A 201 6.70 0.24 0.94
N HIS A 202 5.62 -0.42 0.55
CA HIS A 202 4.28 -0.12 1.01
C HIS A 202 4.04 -0.62 2.43
N GLY A 203 4.53 -1.81 2.75
CA GLY A 203 4.49 -2.42 4.08
C GLY A 203 3.15 -3.02 4.49
N ASP A 204 2.07 -2.70 3.78
CA ASP A 204 0.71 -3.17 4.08
C ASP A 204 -0.13 -3.50 2.83
N ILE A 205 0.42 -4.29 1.91
CA ILE A 205 -0.24 -4.64 0.64
C ILE A 205 -1.41 -5.61 0.91
N TYR A 206 -2.63 -5.08 0.80
CA TYR A 206 -3.91 -5.80 0.96
C TYR A 206 -4.98 -5.21 0.02
N LEU A 207 -6.10 -5.91 -0.17
CA LEU A 207 -7.23 -5.38 -0.94
C LEU A 207 -7.99 -4.28 -0.20
N HIS A 208 -8.07 -4.32 1.13
CA HIS A 208 -8.66 -3.21 1.89
C HIS A 208 -7.86 -1.91 1.79
N ASN A 209 -6.56 -2.00 1.45
CA ASN A 209 -5.69 -0.87 1.12
C ASN A 209 -5.61 -0.60 -0.39
N SER A 210 -6.50 -1.22 -1.17
CA SER A 210 -6.70 -0.92 -2.59
C SER A 210 -8.10 -0.35 -2.79
N LEU A 211 -8.25 0.64 -3.65
CA LEU A 211 -9.54 1.28 -3.92
C LEU A 211 -9.86 1.36 -5.40
N GLU A 212 -11.15 1.26 -5.70
CA GLU A 212 -11.74 1.66 -6.97
C GLU A 212 -12.42 3.01 -6.76
N ALA A 213 -12.18 3.95 -7.66
CA ALA A 213 -12.80 5.27 -7.58
C ALA A 213 -12.92 5.95 -8.94
N SER A 214 -13.88 6.85 -9.04
CA SER A 214 -14.09 7.72 -10.18
C SER A 214 -13.22 8.98 -10.08
N THR A 215 -12.53 9.29 -11.16
CA THR A 215 -11.88 10.60 -11.35
C THR A 215 -12.92 11.68 -11.67
N ALA A 216 -12.53 12.95 -11.61
CA ALA A 216 -13.41 14.08 -11.97
C ALA A 216 -13.97 14.00 -13.41
N SER A 217 -13.31 13.25 -14.32
CA SER A 217 -13.83 13.00 -15.68
C SER A 217 -14.82 11.84 -15.77
N GLY A 218 -15.17 11.21 -14.64
CA GLY A 218 -16.05 10.03 -14.56
C GLY A 218 -15.36 8.71 -14.92
N LYS A 219 -14.04 8.72 -15.16
CA LYS A 219 -13.28 7.48 -15.42
C LYS A 219 -13.04 6.72 -14.12
N VAL A 220 -13.48 5.46 -14.06
CA VAL A 220 -13.22 4.53 -12.96
C VAL A 220 -11.80 3.97 -13.07
N GLU A 221 -11.04 4.11 -12.00
CA GLU A 221 -9.66 3.63 -11.90
C GLU A 221 -9.41 2.90 -10.58
N THR A 222 -8.31 2.13 -10.57
CA THR A 222 -7.87 1.34 -9.43
C THR A 222 -6.59 1.95 -8.88
N TYR A 223 -6.50 2.04 -7.56
CA TYR A 223 -5.42 2.69 -6.86
C TYR A 223 -4.92 1.84 -5.69
N VAL A 224 -3.61 1.85 -5.50
CA VAL A 224 -3.00 1.55 -4.21
C VAL A 224 -3.22 2.75 -3.28
N SER A 225 -3.55 2.50 -2.01
CA SER A 225 -3.86 3.52 -1.02
C SER A 225 -3.31 3.12 0.35
N ASP A 226 -3.44 4.02 1.33
CA ASP A 226 -2.92 3.86 2.69
C ASP A 226 -1.40 3.64 2.77
N LEU A 227 -0.68 4.76 2.84
CA LEU A 227 0.78 4.78 3.01
C LEU A 227 1.20 4.86 4.48
N GLY A 228 0.31 4.53 5.43
CA GLY A 228 0.60 4.60 6.87
C GLY A 228 1.76 3.70 7.29
N ALA A 229 1.87 2.52 6.67
CA ALA A 229 2.95 1.57 6.90
C ALA A 229 4.18 1.79 6.00
N ALA A 230 4.09 2.67 5.00
CA ALA A 230 5.11 2.81 3.97
C ALA A 230 6.38 3.45 4.51
N PHE A 231 7.53 2.99 4.01
CA PHE A 231 8.84 3.49 4.43
C PHE A 231 9.89 3.34 3.34
N PRO A 232 10.90 4.22 3.30
CA PRO A 232 12.03 4.08 2.39
C PRO A 232 13.00 3.00 2.87
N TYR A 233 13.68 2.35 1.94
CA TYR A 233 14.74 1.37 2.20
C TYR A 233 15.88 1.51 1.18
N ASP A 234 17.06 1.04 1.55
CA ASP A 234 18.20 0.99 0.64
C ASP A 234 18.11 -0.25 -0.25
N ARG A 235 17.80 -0.04 -1.53
CA ARG A 235 17.67 -1.12 -2.52
C ARG A 235 18.96 -1.91 -2.74
N SER A 236 20.12 -1.29 -2.53
CA SER A 236 21.40 -1.94 -2.77
C SER A 236 21.71 -3.03 -1.74
N THR A 237 21.16 -2.89 -0.52
CA THR A 237 21.37 -3.81 0.60
C THR A 237 20.12 -4.63 0.95
N CYS A 238 18.93 -4.13 0.61
CA CYS A 238 17.65 -4.69 1.04
C CYS A 238 16.72 -5.06 -0.13
N SER A 239 17.26 -5.47 -1.28
CA SER A 239 16.46 -5.91 -2.44
C SER A 239 15.54 -7.11 -2.15
N TRP A 240 15.86 -7.91 -1.13
CA TRP A 240 15.00 -9.00 -0.64
C TRP A 240 13.61 -8.50 -0.19
N LEU A 241 13.50 -7.24 0.25
CA LEU A 241 12.23 -6.65 0.66
C LEU A 241 11.24 -6.55 -0.50
N GLU A 242 11.74 -6.35 -1.73
CA GLU A 242 10.90 -6.35 -2.93
C GLU A 242 10.21 -7.72 -3.11
N LYS A 243 10.92 -8.82 -2.81
CA LYS A 243 10.39 -10.19 -2.87
C LYS A 243 9.43 -10.53 -1.72
N THR A 244 9.64 -9.91 -0.56
CA THR A 244 8.70 -9.96 0.57
C THR A 244 7.36 -9.30 0.19
N GLU A 245 7.37 -8.12 -0.43
CA GLU A 245 6.14 -7.45 -0.85
C GLU A 245 5.43 -8.17 -2.00
N VAL A 246 6.17 -8.85 -2.88
CA VAL A 246 5.57 -9.69 -3.92
C VAL A 246 4.80 -10.88 -3.32
N LEU A 247 5.25 -11.44 -2.18
CA LEU A 247 4.49 -12.47 -1.48
C LEU A 247 3.15 -11.92 -0.97
N ALA A 248 3.15 -10.74 -0.35
CA ALA A 248 1.91 -10.05 0.06
C ALA A 248 0.96 -9.80 -1.12
N PHE A 249 1.51 -9.38 -2.26
CA PHE A 249 0.72 -9.20 -3.47
C PHE A 249 0.12 -10.52 -3.99
N GLY A 250 0.83 -11.65 -3.86
CA GLY A 250 0.27 -12.96 -4.16
C GLY A 250 -0.98 -13.29 -3.31
N HIS A 251 -0.97 -12.94 -2.02
CA HIS A 251 -2.16 -13.06 -1.16
C HIS A 251 -3.30 -12.16 -1.65
N LEU A 252 -3.00 -10.89 -1.98
CA LEU A 252 -3.95 -9.94 -2.56
C LEU A 252 -4.60 -10.51 -3.84
N LEU A 253 -3.81 -11.06 -4.77
CA LEU A 253 -4.31 -11.65 -6.03
C LEU A 253 -5.23 -12.85 -5.79
N ASN A 254 -4.92 -13.70 -4.80
CA ASN A 254 -5.80 -14.79 -4.42
C ASN A 254 -7.14 -14.28 -3.87
N ASP A 255 -7.13 -13.19 -3.10
CA ASP A 255 -8.36 -12.57 -2.62
C ASP A 255 -9.18 -11.98 -3.78
N MET A 256 -8.53 -11.35 -4.77
CA MET A 256 -9.23 -10.88 -5.98
C MET A 256 -9.94 -12.03 -6.69
N ALA A 257 -9.25 -13.14 -6.89
CA ALA A 257 -9.81 -14.34 -7.53
C ALA A 257 -10.99 -14.90 -6.74
N ARG A 258 -10.83 -15.03 -5.42
CA ARG A 258 -11.86 -15.53 -4.51
C ARG A 258 -13.10 -14.63 -4.51
N PHE A 259 -12.92 -13.31 -4.45
CA PHE A 259 -14.03 -12.36 -4.43
C PHE A 259 -14.75 -12.30 -5.77
N SER A 260 -14.03 -12.44 -6.89
CA SER A 260 -14.64 -12.61 -8.22
C SER A 260 -15.55 -13.85 -8.25
N VAL A 261 -15.09 -14.99 -7.74
CA VAL A 261 -15.91 -16.22 -7.65
C VAL A 261 -17.11 -16.05 -6.72
N ILE A 262 -16.98 -15.34 -5.59
CA ILE A 262 -18.10 -15.05 -4.69
C ILE A 262 -19.17 -14.21 -5.41
N GLN A 263 -18.76 -13.22 -6.21
CA GLN A 263 -19.66 -12.28 -6.87
C GLN A 263 -20.32 -12.85 -8.13
N TYR A 264 -19.58 -13.62 -8.93
CA TYR A 264 -20.04 -14.11 -10.24
C TYR A 264 -20.33 -15.61 -10.27
N GLY A 265 -20.13 -16.30 -9.14
CA GLY A 265 -20.22 -17.75 -9.04
C GLY A 265 -18.94 -18.45 -9.52
N PRO A 266 -18.87 -19.79 -9.39
CA PRO A 266 -17.82 -20.57 -9.99
C PRO A 266 -17.97 -20.52 -11.52
N VAL A 267 -17.14 -19.73 -12.17
CA VAL A 267 -17.08 -19.61 -13.63
C VAL A 267 -15.69 -20.03 -14.07
N ASP A 268 -15.64 -20.93 -15.06
CA ASP A 268 -14.39 -21.18 -15.79
C ASP A 268 -14.11 -19.95 -16.65
N HIS A 269 -13.22 -19.09 -16.17
CA HIS A 269 -12.88 -17.84 -16.82
C HIS A 269 -11.37 -17.69 -16.85
N GLU A 270 -10.83 -17.50 -18.04
CA GLU A 270 -9.39 -17.40 -18.28
C GLU A 270 -8.72 -16.31 -17.42
N GLY A 271 -9.40 -15.17 -17.21
CA GLY A 271 -8.93 -14.11 -16.31
C GLY A 271 -8.76 -14.53 -14.85
N ILE A 272 -9.66 -15.37 -14.32
CA ILE A 272 -9.60 -15.86 -12.94
C ILE A 272 -8.49 -16.92 -12.80
N GLU A 273 -8.35 -17.81 -13.78
CA GLU A 273 -7.27 -18.82 -13.76
C GLU A 273 -5.90 -18.19 -13.95
N SER A 274 -5.81 -17.17 -14.81
CA SER A 274 -4.60 -16.39 -15.03
C SER A 274 -4.15 -15.66 -13.76
N ILE A 275 -5.06 -15.00 -13.04
CA ILE A 275 -4.68 -14.31 -11.80
C ILE A 275 -4.23 -15.29 -10.71
N LYS A 276 -4.84 -16.48 -10.60
CA LYS A 276 -4.41 -17.54 -9.69
C LYS A 276 -3.02 -18.06 -10.04
N LEU A 277 -2.72 -18.22 -11.33
CA LEU A 277 -1.39 -18.62 -11.78
C LEU A 277 -0.33 -17.58 -11.39
N VAL A 278 -0.62 -16.30 -11.62
CA VAL A 278 0.28 -15.19 -11.23
C VAL A 278 0.44 -15.10 -9.71
N ALA A 279 -0.64 -15.31 -8.95
CA ALA A 279 -0.58 -15.42 -7.49
C ALA A 279 0.36 -16.53 -7.05
N GLY A 280 0.24 -17.74 -7.62
CA GLY A 280 1.12 -18.86 -7.32
C GLY A 280 2.61 -18.58 -7.57
N LYS A 281 2.95 -17.91 -8.67
CA LYS A 281 4.33 -17.46 -8.94
C LYS A 281 4.84 -16.46 -7.90
N SER A 282 3.97 -15.56 -7.46
CA SER A 282 4.28 -14.52 -6.47
C SER A 282 4.52 -15.11 -5.07
N GLN A 283 3.94 -16.28 -4.79
CA GLN A 283 4.06 -16.99 -3.52
C GLN A 283 5.07 -18.15 -3.55
N HIS A 284 6.03 -18.12 -4.47
CA HIS A 284 7.07 -19.14 -4.53
C HIS A 284 7.82 -19.24 -3.19
N LEU A 285 8.10 -20.47 -2.74
CA LEU A 285 8.73 -20.75 -1.44
C LEU A 285 10.14 -20.16 -1.34
N ASP A 286 10.92 -20.29 -2.40
CA ASP A 286 12.18 -19.57 -2.58
C ASP A 286 11.87 -18.13 -3.04
N ALA A 287 12.21 -17.15 -2.20
CA ALA A 287 11.97 -15.73 -2.46
C ALA A 287 12.66 -15.21 -3.72
N ASP A 288 13.81 -15.78 -4.09
CA ASP A 288 14.57 -15.33 -5.27
C ASP A 288 13.85 -15.65 -6.58
N GLN A 289 13.00 -16.68 -6.58
CA GLN A 289 12.17 -17.07 -7.73
C GLN A 289 10.90 -16.22 -7.88
N ARG A 290 10.54 -15.42 -6.86
CA ARG A 290 9.39 -14.53 -6.97
C ARG A 290 9.67 -13.45 -8.03
N PRO A 291 8.74 -13.16 -8.95
CA PRO A 291 8.94 -12.12 -9.95
C PRO A 291 9.06 -10.73 -9.32
N SER A 292 9.59 -9.75 -10.06
CA SER A 292 9.49 -8.34 -9.64
C SER A 292 8.10 -7.77 -9.96
N PHE A 293 7.69 -6.69 -9.31
CA PHE A 293 6.45 -6.00 -9.68
C PHE A 293 6.44 -5.50 -11.13
N ALA A 294 7.59 -5.08 -11.66
CA ALA A 294 7.70 -4.71 -13.07
C ALA A 294 7.36 -5.88 -14.01
N SER A 295 7.86 -7.09 -13.69
CA SER A 295 7.53 -8.31 -14.44
C SER A 295 6.05 -8.68 -14.29
N LEU A 296 5.51 -8.57 -13.08
CA LEU A 296 4.11 -8.87 -12.80
C LEU A 296 3.17 -7.91 -13.53
N ALA A 297 3.44 -6.61 -13.50
CA ALA A 297 2.70 -5.59 -14.24
C ALA A 297 2.69 -5.89 -15.75
N ALA A 298 3.86 -6.22 -16.32
CA ALA A 298 3.95 -6.55 -17.74
C ALA A 298 3.17 -7.83 -18.10
N GLU A 299 3.24 -8.86 -17.27
CA GLU A 299 2.51 -10.13 -17.46
C GLU A 299 0.99 -9.91 -17.35
N LEU A 300 0.52 -9.31 -16.26
CA LEU A 300 -0.89 -9.02 -16.02
C LEU A 300 -1.48 -8.10 -17.10
N GLY A 301 -0.75 -7.06 -17.50
CA GLY A 301 -1.17 -6.14 -18.54
C GLY A 301 -1.18 -6.77 -19.94
N LYS A 302 -0.36 -7.81 -20.19
CA LYS A 302 -0.46 -8.60 -21.43
C LYS A 302 -1.69 -9.50 -21.40
N LEU A 303 -1.92 -10.21 -20.30
CA LEU A 303 -3.09 -11.09 -20.12
C LEU A 303 -4.41 -10.31 -20.20
N ALA A 304 -4.45 -9.08 -19.67
CA ALA A 304 -5.63 -8.22 -19.73
C ALA A 304 -6.00 -7.72 -21.15
N ARG A 305 -5.13 -7.91 -22.14
CA ARG A 305 -5.32 -7.51 -23.55
C ARG A 305 -5.50 -8.69 -24.50
N ALA A 306 -5.29 -9.92 -24.02
CA ALA A 306 -5.54 -11.15 -24.76
C ALA A 306 -7.04 -11.38 -24.88
#